data_AF-A0A7X6VQY9-F1
#
_entry.id   AF-A0A7X6VQY9-F1
#
_cell.length_a   1.000
_cell.length_b   1.000
_cell.length_c   1.000
_cell.angle_alpha   90.00
_cell.angle_beta   90.00
_cell.angle_gamma   90.00
#
_symmetry.space_group_name_H-M   'P 1'
#
loop_
_entity.id
_entity.type
_entity.pdbx_description
1 polymer ?
#
loop_
_entity_poly.entity_id
_entity_poly.type
_entity_poly.pdbx_seq_one_letter_code
_entity_poly.pdbx_strand_id
1 'polypeptide(L)'
;MKKTAKLLSFISFLLLMVISLVACNSKPVGIKNAEINNKNELVFELTDGNKINVGVVVGEDGQTGLTGPAGIVGTNGISVVSVEINELGILIVTLSNNQKLEAGSVKGDPGKDGEDGRELELKVSTTHILWRYVGDEVWNSLIELDKLKGAVGEAGSAGA
;
A
#
# COMPACT_ATOMS: atom_id res chain seq x y z
N MET A 1 -6.32 12.65 124.66
CA MET A 1 -5.77 12.87 123.29
C MET A 1 -5.53 11.51 122.64
N LYS A 2 -5.72 11.37 121.31
CA LYS A 2 -5.58 10.15 120.45
C LYS A 2 -6.88 9.49 119.94
N LYS A 3 -7.80 10.25 119.31
CA LYS A 3 -8.82 9.68 118.40
C LYS A 3 -8.89 10.32 117.00
N THR A 4 -8.08 11.32 116.69
CA THR A 4 -8.24 12.14 115.47
C THR A 4 -7.34 11.78 114.29
N ALA A 5 -6.32 10.92 114.46
CA ALA A 5 -5.36 10.63 113.38
C ALA A 5 -5.81 9.53 112.39
N LYS A 6 -6.77 8.65 112.77
CA LYS A 6 -7.20 7.52 111.92
C LYS A 6 -8.29 7.87 110.90
N LEU A 7 -9.03 8.97 111.10
CA LEU A 7 -10.14 9.38 110.23
C LEU A 7 -9.67 10.15 108.98
N LEU A 8 -8.63 10.98 109.12
CA LEU A 8 -8.06 11.75 108.00
C LEU A 8 -7.32 10.88 106.97
N SER A 9 -6.66 9.81 107.43
CA SER A 9 -5.99 8.85 106.55
C SER A 9 -6.97 8.00 105.73
N PHE A 10 -8.17 7.71 106.28
CA PHE A 10 -9.23 7.00 105.55
C PHE A 10 -9.91 7.87 104.50
N ILE A 11 -10.12 9.16 104.77
CA ILE A 11 -10.72 10.11 103.81
C ILE A 11 -9.79 10.38 102.62
N SER A 12 -8.48 10.44 102.85
CA SER A 12 -7.47 10.60 101.79
C SER A 12 -7.41 9.39 100.86
N PHE A 13 -7.50 8.18 101.41
CA PHE A 13 -7.53 6.94 100.61
C PHE A 13 -8.83 6.78 99.82
N LEU A 14 -9.96 7.22 100.41
CA LEU A 14 -11.25 7.23 99.73
C LEU A 14 -11.26 8.26 98.59
N LEU A 15 -10.69 9.46 98.79
CA LEU A 15 -10.62 10.51 97.78
C LEU A 15 -9.68 10.16 96.61
N LEU A 16 -8.60 9.40 96.84
CA LEU A 16 -7.72 8.88 95.79
C LEU A 16 -8.39 7.76 94.96
N MET A 17 -9.25 6.95 95.59
CA MET A 17 -9.98 5.87 94.92
C MET A 17 -11.10 6.39 94.02
N VAL A 18 -11.72 7.53 94.35
CA VAL A 18 -12.72 8.19 93.48
C VAL A 18 -12.09 8.74 92.19
N ILE A 19 -10.80 9.12 92.20
CA ILE A 19 -10.10 9.62 91.01
C ILE A 19 -9.65 8.48 90.07
N SER A 20 -9.62 7.24 90.57
CA SER A 20 -9.17 6.06 89.79
C SER A 20 -10.27 5.46 88.90
N LEU A 21 -11.53 5.90 89.04
CA LEU A 21 -12.66 5.38 88.29
C LEU A 21 -13.13 6.34 87.19
N VAL A 22 -12.18 6.83 86.38
CA VAL A 22 -12.53 7.14 84.99
C VAL A 22 -12.50 5.81 84.24
N ALA A 23 -13.50 4.98 84.50
CA ALA A 23 -13.83 3.90 83.60
C ALA A 23 -14.01 4.53 82.22
N CYS A 24 -13.36 3.98 81.20
CA CYS A 24 -13.61 4.31 79.81
C CYS A 24 -15.08 3.96 79.52
N ASN A 25 -15.99 4.88 79.82
CA ASN A 25 -17.44 4.70 79.72
C ASN A 25 -17.92 5.16 78.33
N SER A 26 -17.09 4.92 77.32
CA SER A 26 -17.36 5.27 75.93
C SER A 26 -18.44 4.32 75.42
N LYS A 27 -19.66 4.83 75.21
CA LYS A 27 -20.71 4.07 74.50
C LYS A 27 -20.12 3.54 73.17
N PRO A 28 -20.51 2.35 72.66
CA PRO A 28 -20.07 1.90 71.36
C PRO A 28 -20.38 2.97 70.30
N VAL A 29 -19.35 3.42 69.59
CA VAL A 29 -19.48 4.43 68.54
C VAL A 29 -19.49 3.72 67.19
N GLY A 30 -20.59 3.85 66.46
CA GLY A 30 -20.73 3.33 65.09
C GLY A 30 -20.64 4.46 64.06
N ILE A 31 -20.65 4.08 62.78
CA ILE A 31 -20.80 5.04 61.69
C ILE A 31 -22.29 5.35 61.53
N LYS A 32 -22.64 6.62 61.66
CA LYS A 32 -23.98 7.15 61.41
C LYS A 32 -24.18 7.51 59.93
N ASN A 33 -23.16 8.09 59.28
CA ASN A 33 -23.18 8.43 57.86
C ASN A 33 -21.78 8.34 57.23
N ALA A 34 -21.73 8.11 55.92
CA ALA A 34 -20.52 8.20 55.10
C ALA A 34 -20.82 9.04 53.86
N GLU A 35 -20.03 10.08 53.62
CA GLU A 35 -20.20 10.95 52.45
C GLU A 35 -18.86 11.28 51.81
N ILE A 36 -18.87 11.49 50.49
CA ILE A 36 -17.81 12.18 49.80
C ILE A 36 -18.23 13.65 49.72
N ASN A 37 -17.45 14.54 50.34
CA ASN A 37 -17.77 15.95 50.38
C ASN A 37 -17.38 16.67 49.07
N ASN A 38 -17.66 17.96 48.98
CA ASN A 38 -17.32 18.79 47.82
C ASN A 38 -15.81 19.01 47.60
N LYS A 39 -14.95 18.53 48.50
CA LYS A 39 -13.49 18.49 48.36
C LYS A 39 -13.00 17.10 47.94
N ASN A 40 -13.91 16.21 47.55
CA ASN A 40 -13.64 14.81 47.21
C ASN A 40 -13.07 13.99 48.37
N GLU A 41 -13.25 14.43 49.61
CA GLU A 41 -12.80 13.69 50.80
C GLU A 41 -13.90 12.78 51.32
N LEU A 42 -13.54 11.56 51.71
CA LEU A 42 -14.44 10.65 52.41
C LEU A 42 -14.52 11.04 53.89
N VAL A 43 -15.72 11.37 54.36
CA VAL A 43 -15.98 11.76 55.74
C VAL A 43 -17.03 10.82 56.35
N PHE A 44 -16.71 10.27 57.53
CA PHE A 44 -17.66 9.53 58.36
C PHE A 44 -18.22 10.44 59.46
N GLU A 45 -19.54 10.47 59.63
CA GLU A 45 -20.17 10.96 60.85
C GLU A 45 -20.45 9.77 61.76
N LEU A 46 -20.05 9.88 63.02
CA LEU A 46 -20.20 8.84 64.03
C LEU A 46 -21.50 9.00 64.82
N THR A 47 -21.95 7.93 65.48
CA THR A 47 -23.19 7.94 66.28
C THR A 47 -23.13 8.84 67.51
N ASP A 48 -21.94 9.28 67.92
CA ASP A 48 -21.71 10.25 68.99
C ASP A 48 -21.66 11.70 68.49
N GLY A 49 -21.81 11.92 67.18
CA GLY A 49 -21.76 13.24 66.53
C GLY A 49 -20.36 13.69 66.10
N ASN A 50 -19.31 12.93 66.41
CA ASN A 50 -17.96 13.22 65.93
C ASN A 50 -17.83 12.91 64.43
N LYS A 51 -16.86 13.55 63.76
CA LYS A 51 -16.55 13.29 62.35
C LYS A 51 -15.11 12.83 62.16
N ILE A 52 -14.91 11.85 61.29
CA ILE A 52 -13.59 11.37 60.86
C ILE A 52 -13.45 11.65 59.36
N ASN A 53 -12.41 12.41 58.98
CA ASN A 53 -12.04 12.62 57.58
C ASN A 53 -10.93 11.63 57.21
N VAL A 54 -11.18 10.79 56.20
CA VAL A 54 -10.28 9.74 55.73
C VAL A 54 -9.39 10.23 54.57
N GLY A 55 -9.62 11.46 54.12
CA GLY A 55 -8.88 12.11 53.04
C GLY A 55 -9.56 11.99 51.68
N VAL A 56 -8.90 12.52 50.67
CA VAL A 56 -9.37 12.56 49.27
C VAL A 56 -9.47 11.14 48.70
N VAL A 57 -10.59 10.82 48.04
CA VAL A 57 -10.88 9.49 47.46
C VAL A 57 -11.18 9.50 45.97
N VAL A 58 -11.02 10.64 45.29
CA VAL A 58 -11.16 10.76 43.83
C VAL A 58 -9.76 10.89 43.22
N GLY A 59 -9.43 9.99 42.28
CA GLY A 59 -8.20 10.07 41.50
C GLY A 59 -8.24 11.17 40.45
N GLU A 60 -7.07 11.62 39.99
CA GLU A 60 -6.98 12.52 38.85
C GLU A 60 -7.48 11.83 37.56
N ASP A 61 -8.07 12.61 36.64
CA ASP A 61 -8.44 12.10 35.32
C ASP A 61 -7.19 11.64 34.56
N GLY A 62 -7.31 10.53 33.83
CA GLY A 62 -6.22 10.04 32.97
C GLY A 62 -5.91 11.03 31.85
N GLN A 63 -4.62 11.26 31.56
CA GLN A 63 -4.23 12.10 30.43
C GLN A 63 -4.59 11.44 29.09
N THR A 64 -5.10 12.23 28.14
CA THR A 64 -5.27 11.79 26.75
C THR A 64 -3.90 11.39 26.17
N GLY A 65 -3.80 10.19 25.61
CA GLY A 65 -2.57 9.73 24.96
C GLY A 65 -2.16 10.60 23.77
N LEU A 66 -0.85 10.78 23.56
CA LEU A 66 -0.35 11.52 22.40
C LEU A 66 -0.58 10.73 21.11
N THR A 67 -1.04 11.41 20.05
CA THR A 67 -1.05 10.85 18.70
C THR A 67 0.38 10.63 18.21
N GLY A 68 0.61 9.51 17.52
CA GLY A 68 1.91 9.23 16.90
C GLY A 68 2.30 10.26 15.83
N PRO A 69 3.59 10.34 15.47
CA PRO A 69 4.06 11.24 14.42
C PRO A 69 3.40 10.91 13.07
N ALA A 70 3.22 11.94 12.24
CA ALA A 70 2.76 11.77 10.86
C ALA A 70 3.73 10.90 10.05
N GLY A 71 3.20 10.14 9.09
CA GLY A 71 4.01 9.41 8.12
C GLY A 71 4.84 10.34 7.23
N ILE A 72 5.93 9.83 6.68
CA ILE A 72 6.79 10.58 5.75
C ILE A 72 6.04 10.77 4.43
N VAL A 73 6.03 12.00 3.90
CA VAL A 73 5.49 12.30 2.56
C VAL A 73 6.35 11.58 1.50
N GLY A 74 5.71 10.91 0.54
CA GLY A 74 6.40 10.23 -0.56
C GLY A 74 7.18 11.19 -1.46
N THR A 75 8.19 10.68 -2.17
CA THR A 75 8.95 11.47 -3.13
C THR A 75 8.21 11.63 -4.46
N ASN A 76 8.57 12.66 -5.23
CA ASN A 76 8.09 12.82 -6.61
C ASN A 76 8.44 11.59 -7.48
N GLY A 77 7.57 11.27 -8.43
CA GLY A 77 7.79 10.20 -9.40
C GLY A 77 8.84 10.57 -10.47
N ILE A 78 9.39 9.56 -11.14
CA ILE A 78 10.30 9.71 -12.28
C ILE A 78 9.47 9.61 -13.57
N SER A 79 9.58 10.59 -14.47
CA SER A 79 8.89 10.61 -15.75
C SER A 79 9.83 10.30 -16.92
N VAL A 80 9.26 10.05 -18.09
CA VAL A 80 10.03 9.94 -19.35
C VAL A 80 10.30 11.34 -19.89
N VAL A 81 11.52 11.59 -20.32
CA VAL A 81 11.99 12.83 -20.97
C VAL A 81 12.09 12.66 -22.48
N SER A 82 12.66 11.55 -22.94
CA SER A 82 12.79 11.27 -24.38
C SER A 82 12.88 9.78 -24.67
N VAL A 83 12.61 9.43 -25.93
CA VAL A 83 12.73 8.07 -26.46
C VAL A 83 13.47 8.16 -27.79
N GLU A 84 14.53 7.37 -27.95
CA GLU A 84 15.34 7.32 -29.16
C GLU A 84 15.65 5.86 -29.54
N ILE A 85 15.90 5.60 -30.83
CA ILE A 85 16.46 4.33 -31.31
C ILE A 85 17.88 4.64 -31.77
N ASN A 86 18.87 3.92 -31.25
CA ASN A 86 20.26 4.12 -31.65
C ASN A 86 20.59 3.41 -32.97
N GLU A 87 21.82 3.56 -33.46
CA GLU A 87 22.28 2.95 -34.72
C GLU A 87 22.26 1.41 -34.70
N LEU A 88 22.29 0.81 -33.51
CA LEU A 88 22.19 -0.64 -33.31
C LEU A 88 20.73 -1.14 -33.31
N GLY A 89 19.75 -0.24 -33.38
CA GLY A 89 18.32 -0.58 -33.33
C GLY A 89 17.79 -0.84 -31.91
N ILE A 90 18.50 -0.39 -30.87
CA ILE A 90 18.08 -0.52 -29.47
C ILE A 90 17.23 0.69 -29.09
N LEU A 91 16.10 0.44 -28.43
CA LEU A 91 15.24 1.46 -27.84
C LEU A 91 15.83 2.00 -26.54
N ILE A 92 16.10 3.30 -26.50
CA ILE A 92 16.65 4.02 -25.35
C ILE A 92 15.59 4.97 -24.81
N VAL A 93 15.35 4.93 -23.49
CA VAL A 93 14.42 5.81 -22.78
C VAL A 93 15.22 6.68 -21.80
N THR A 94 15.16 8.01 -21.97
CA THR A 94 15.76 8.96 -21.02
C THR A 94 14.70 9.35 -19.99
N LEU A 95 15.04 9.27 -18.71
CA LEU A 95 14.17 9.59 -17.58
C LEU A 95 14.45 10.98 -17.00
N SER A 96 13.52 11.51 -16.21
CA SER A 96 13.59 12.86 -15.60
C SER A 96 14.68 13.02 -14.54
N ASN A 97 15.32 11.93 -14.14
CA ASN A 97 16.48 11.90 -13.26
C ASN A 97 17.79 11.66 -14.02
N ASN A 98 17.79 11.89 -15.35
CA ASN A 98 18.93 11.74 -16.24
C ASN A 98 19.43 10.30 -16.43
N GLN A 99 18.71 9.29 -15.91
CA GLN A 99 18.98 7.90 -16.24
C GLN A 99 18.57 7.60 -17.69
N LYS A 100 19.38 6.83 -18.40
CA LYS A 100 19.03 6.21 -19.68
C LYS A 100 18.78 4.71 -19.47
N LEU A 101 17.65 4.21 -19.94
CA LEU A 101 17.27 2.80 -19.91
C LEU A 101 17.33 2.22 -21.32
N GLU A 102 18.00 1.08 -21.48
CA GLU A 102 17.91 0.28 -22.71
C GLU A 102 16.73 -0.68 -22.59
N ALA A 103 15.66 -0.44 -23.35
CA ALA A 103 14.45 -1.25 -23.31
C ALA A 103 14.53 -2.49 -24.23
N GLY A 104 15.58 -2.59 -25.05
CA GLY A 104 15.87 -3.74 -25.91
C GLY A 104 15.90 -3.42 -27.41
N SER A 105 16.20 -4.42 -28.23
CA SER A 105 16.18 -4.30 -29.69
C SER A 105 14.74 -4.17 -30.20
N VAL A 106 14.52 -3.20 -31.09
CA VAL A 106 13.24 -3.01 -31.81
C VAL A 106 13.38 -3.24 -33.31
N LYS A 107 14.59 -3.57 -33.78
CA LYS A 107 14.83 -3.94 -35.17
C LYS A 107 14.45 -5.41 -35.37
N GLY A 108 13.47 -5.65 -36.22
CA GLY A 108 13.14 -7.00 -36.67
C GLY A 108 14.21 -7.54 -37.62
N ASP A 109 14.28 -8.88 -37.69
CA ASP A 109 15.11 -9.54 -38.70
C ASP A 109 14.62 -9.17 -40.11
N PRO A 110 15.53 -9.12 -41.10
CA PRO A 110 15.13 -9.01 -42.49
C PRO A 110 14.13 -10.12 -42.86
N GLY A 111 13.21 -9.79 -43.78
CA GLY A 111 12.38 -10.81 -44.42
C GLY A 111 13.26 -11.85 -45.11
N LYS A 112 12.75 -13.07 -45.23
CA LYS A 112 13.38 -14.08 -46.08
C LYS A 112 13.27 -13.62 -47.53
N ASP A 113 14.28 -13.92 -48.33
CA ASP A 113 14.17 -13.75 -49.78
C ASP A 113 13.00 -14.59 -50.33
N GLY A 114 12.43 -14.15 -51.44
CA GLY A 114 11.47 -14.96 -52.18
C GLY A 114 12.14 -16.19 -52.78
N GLU A 115 11.40 -17.28 -52.90
CA GLU A 115 11.86 -18.46 -53.64
C GLU A 115 12.07 -18.11 -55.13
N ASP A 116 13.03 -18.78 -55.76
CA ASP A 116 13.23 -18.66 -57.20
C ASP A 116 11.96 -19.07 -57.97
N GLY A 117 11.71 -18.37 -59.09
CA GLY A 117 10.63 -18.74 -60.00
C GLY A 117 10.86 -20.12 -60.63
N ARG A 118 9.79 -20.88 -60.87
CA ARG A 118 9.87 -22.17 -61.57
C ARG A 118 10.37 -21.99 -63.02
N GLU A 119 11.27 -22.86 -63.45
CA GLU A 119 11.76 -22.90 -64.83
C GLU A 119 10.63 -23.24 -65.83
N LEU A 120 10.67 -22.60 -67.00
CA LEU A 120 9.69 -22.74 -68.06
C LEU A 120 10.32 -23.37 -69.31
N GLU A 121 9.57 -24.23 -69.99
CA GLU A 121 9.87 -24.70 -71.34
C GLU A 121 8.93 -24.02 -72.35
N LEU A 122 9.48 -23.69 -73.51
CA LEU A 122 8.75 -23.07 -74.62
C LEU A 122 8.80 -23.97 -75.84
N LYS A 123 7.68 -24.07 -76.57
CA LYS A 123 7.66 -24.72 -77.89
C LYS A 123 6.74 -23.98 -78.85
N VAL A 124 7.04 -24.12 -80.13
CA VAL A 124 6.18 -23.65 -81.21
C VAL A 124 5.41 -24.83 -81.78
N SER A 125 4.09 -24.68 -81.88
CA SER A 125 3.21 -25.60 -82.60
C SER A 125 2.89 -25.05 -83.99
N THR A 126 1.99 -25.69 -84.72
CA THR A 126 1.53 -25.19 -86.02
C THR A 126 0.77 -23.87 -85.93
N THR A 127 0.12 -23.59 -84.80
CA THR A 127 -0.77 -22.42 -84.65
C THR A 127 -0.45 -21.53 -83.46
N HIS A 128 0.32 -22.00 -82.47
CA HIS A 128 0.59 -21.27 -81.22
C HIS A 128 2.03 -21.42 -80.72
N ILE A 129 2.52 -20.42 -79.98
CA ILE A 129 3.57 -20.59 -78.97
C ILE A 129 2.92 -21.15 -77.71
N LEU A 130 3.50 -22.20 -77.17
CA LEU A 130 3.03 -22.90 -75.99
C LEU A 130 4.10 -22.84 -74.90
N TRP A 131 3.67 -22.88 -73.64
CA TRP A 131 4.56 -22.93 -72.48
C TRP A 131 4.13 -24.00 -71.49
N ARG A 132 5.07 -24.50 -70.70
CA ARG A 132 4.81 -25.28 -69.49
C ARG A 132 5.91 -25.05 -68.49
N TYR A 133 5.68 -25.39 -67.22
CA TYR A 133 6.81 -25.53 -66.31
C TYR A 133 7.57 -26.82 -66.61
N VAL A 134 8.89 -26.82 -66.37
CA VAL A 134 9.69 -28.04 -66.46
C VAL A 134 9.08 -29.12 -65.55
N GLY A 135 8.89 -30.32 -66.10
CA GLY A 135 8.28 -31.46 -65.40
C GLY A 135 6.76 -31.56 -65.53
N ASP A 136 6.06 -30.50 -65.97
CA ASP A 136 4.61 -30.58 -66.20
C ASP A 136 4.32 -31.34 -67.50
N GLU A 137 3.24 -32.12 -67.54
CA GLU A 137 2.85 -32.86 -68.75
C GLU A 137 2.02 -31.98 -69.71
N VAL A 138 1.29 -31.02 -69.16
CA VAL A 138 0.32 -30.19 -69.89
C VAL A 138 0.98 -28.93 -70.43
N TRP A 139 0.76 -28.67 -71.71
CA TRP A 139 1.19 -27.44 -72.36
C TRP A 139 0.04 -26.43 -72.39
N ASN A 140 0.34 -25.20 -71.97
CA ASN A 140 -0.57 -24.07 -71.98
C ASN A 140 -0.33 -23.20 -73.21
N SER A 141 -1.40 -22.60 -73.74
CA SER A 141 -1.29 -21.67 -74.86
C SER A 141 -0.81 -20.29 -74.38
N LEU A 142 0.28 -19.79 -74.98
CA LEU A 142 0.77 -18.44 -74.72
C LEU A 142 0.17 -17.43 -75.71
N ILE A 143 0.35 -17.70 -77.02
CA ILE A 143 -0.10 -16.81 -78.09
C ILE A 143 -0.25 -17.54 -79.42
N GLU A 144 -1.23 -17.14 -80.22
CA GLU A 144 -1.42 -17.58 -81.61
C GLU A 144 -0.38 -16.96 -82.54
N LEU A 145 0.13 -17.75 -83.49
CA LEU A 145 1.14 -17.31 -84.45
C LEU A 145 0.61 -16.25 -85.42
N ASP A 146 -0.69 -16.27 -85.75
CA ASP A 146 -1.29 -15.28 -86.64
C ASP A 146 -1.28 -13.87 -86.04
N LYS A 147 -1.32 -13.76 -84.71
CA LYS A 147 -1.22 -12.47 -84.00
C LYS A 147 0.19 -11.89 -84.01
N LEU A 148 1.18 -12.66 -84.44
CA LEU A 148 2.58 -12.24 -84.55
C LEU A 148 3.00 -11.90 -85.99
N LYS A 149 2.09 -12.07 -86.97
CA LYS A 149 2.37 -11.73 -88.36
C LYS A 149 2.24 -10.22 -88.58
N GLY A 150 3.26 -9.64 -89.21
CA GLY A 150 3.17 -8.27 -89.74
C GLY A 150 2.24 -8.20 -90.95
N ALA A 151 1.85 -6.97 -91.33
CA ALA A 151 1.16 -6.74 -92.59
C ALA A 151 2.03 -7.22 -93.78
N VAL A 152 1.37 -7.64 -94.86
CA VAL A 152 2.05 -7.94 -96.13
C VAL A 152 2.76 -6.68 -96.61
N GLY A 153 4.03 -6.82 -97.00
CA GLY A 153 4.79 -5.71 -97.57
C GLY A 153 4.21 -5.24 -98.90
N GLU A 154 4.40 -3.96 -99.23
CA GLU A 154 4.01 -3.42 -100.53
C GLU A 154 4.75 -4.14 -101.67
N ALA A 155 4.10 -4.26 -102.84
CA ALA A 155 4.74 -4.82 -104.02
C ALA A 155 5.92 -3.95 -104.45
N GLY A 156 7.05 -4.59 -104.80
CA GLY A 156 8.21 -3.87 -105.33
C GLY A 156 7.92 -3.20 -106.67
N SER A 157 8.56 -2.06 -106.92
CA SER A 157 8.50 -1.35 -108.20
C SER A 157 9.04 -2.22 -109.35
N ALA A 158 8.47 -2.11 -110.55
CA ALA A 158 8.99 -2.78 -111.74
C ALA A 158 10.44 -2.32 -112.02
N GLY A 159 11.32 -3.28 -112.33
CA GLY A 159 12.71 -2.98 -112.70
C GLY A 159 12.80 -2.18 -114.00
N ALA A 160 13.70 -1.21 -114.03
CA ALA A 160 13.97 -0.33 -115.18
C ALA A 160 14.64 -1.05 -116.34
#